data_AF-A0A450T0M4-F1
#
_entry.id   AF-A0A450T0M4-F1
#
_cell.length_a   1.000
_cell.length_b   1.000
_cell.length_c   1.000
_cell.angle_alpha   90.00
_cell.angle_beta   90.00
_cell.angle_gamma   90.00
#
_symmetry.space_group_name_H-M   'P 1'
#
loop_
_entity.id
_entity.type
_entity.pdbx_description
1 polymer ?
#
loop_
_entity_poly.entity_id
_entity_poly.type
_entity_poly.pdbx_seq_one_letter_code
_entity_poly.pdbx_strand_id
1 'polypeptide(L)'
;MRNVINLQMKLGEKDIGAIELDPKSRDDIPQILRGLQYIYTEQAVRERVFEILKELLPNRIVGEGKADPNNGRPGMTQWTILVFGVLRLALNIDYDRLQE
;
A
#
# COMPACT_ATOMS: atom_id res chain seq x y z
N MET A 1 0.71 14.03 9.14
CA MET A 1 0.13 14.16 7.78
C MET A 1 0.03 12.78 7.13
N ARG A 2 -1.18 12.38 6.74
CA ARG A 2 -1.53 11.06 6.21
C ARG A 2 -2.04 11.18 4.78
N ASN A 3 -1.38 10.51 3.85
CA ASN A 3 -1.73 10.49 2.44
C ASN A 3 -1.95 9.04 1.97
N VAL A 4 -2.88 8.85 1.02
CA VAL A 4 -3.13 7.52 0.44
C VAL A 4 -1.94 7.09 -0.41
N ILE A 5 -1.50 7.95 -1.32
CA ILE A 5 -0.36 7.71 -2.21
C ILE A 5 0.31 9.06 -2.54
N ASN A 6 1.58 9.02 -2.93
CA ASN A 6 2.22 10.16 -3.59
C ASN A 6 2.18 9.94 -5.11
N LEU A 7 1.51 10.84 -5.84
CA LEU A 7 1.40 10.73 -7.30
C LEU A 7 2.71 11.06 -8.01
N GLN A 8 3.60 11.82 -7.36
CA GLN A 8 4.92 12.13 -7.90
C GLN A 8 5.89 11.00 -7.56
N MET A 9 6.34 10.29 -8.58
CA MET A 9 7.41 9.30 -8.45
C MET A 9 8.74 9.98 -8.12
N LYS A 10 9.57 9.29 -7.34
CA LYS A 10 10.95 9.68 -7.07
C LYS A 10 11.88 9.14 -8.16
N LEU A 11 13.04 9.77 -8.29
CA LEU A 11 14.07 9.31 -9.21
C LEU A 11 14.49 7.86 -8.87
N GLY A 12 14.48 6.99 -9.88
CA GLY A 12 14.82 5.57 -9.72
C GLY A 12 13.65 4.66 -9.36
N GLU A 13 12.45 5.20 -9.10
CA GLU A 13 11.26 4.38 -8.94
C GLU A 13 10.73 3.91 -10.30
N LYS A 14 10.20 2.69 -10.34
CA LYS A 14 9.48 2.14 -11.49
C LYS A 14 8.01 2.01 -11.13
N ASP A 15 7.14 2.48 -12.02
CA ASP A 15 5.69 2.38 -11.80
C ASP A 15 5.28 0.91 -11.77
N ILE A 16 4.45 0.52 -10.79
CA ILE A 16 4.02 -0.87 -10.63
C ILE A 16 3.28 -1.38 -11.88
N GLY A 17 2.55 -0.52 -12.58
CA GLY A 17 1.90 -0.84 -13.85
C GLY A 17 2.88 -1.15 -14.99
N ALA A 18 4.13 -0.73 -14.88
CA ALA A 18 5.18 -1.01 -15.86
C ALA A 18 6.05 -2.23 -15.49
N ILE A 19 5.82 -2.87 -14.34
CA ILE A 19 6.57 -4.07 -13.92
C ILE A 19 6.09 -5.28 -14.70
N GLU A 20 7.01 -5.94 -15.41
CA GLU A 20 6.74 -7.21 -16.09
C GLU A 20 6.91 -8.36 -15.11
N LEU A 21 5.85 -9.16 -14.93
CA LEU A 21 5.81 -10.27 -13.97
C LEU A 21 5.67 -11.59 -14.71
N ASP A 22 6.63 -12.50 -14.54
CA ASP A 22 6.59 -13.82 -15.18
C ASP A 22 5.37 -14.65 -14.71
N PRO A 23 4.42 -15.00 -15.61
CA PRO A 23 3.29 -15.87 -15.28
C PRO A 23 3.67 -17.27 -14.82
N LYS A 24 4.88 -17.73 -15.13
CA LYS A 24 5.37 -19.07 -14.78
C LYS A 24 6.32 -19.08 -13.57
N SER A 25 6.53 -17.94 -12.93
CA SER A 25 7.32 -17.89 -11.70
C SER A 25 6.74 -18.84 -10.66
N ARG A 26 7.62 -19.63 -10.03
CA ARG A 26 7.29 -20.50 -8.89
C ARG A 26 7.44 -19.80 -7.55
N ASP A 27 7.99 -18.59 -7.56
CA ASP A 27 8.02 -17.72 -6.39
C ASP A 27 6.63 -17.13 -6.13
N ASP A 28 6.28 -16.89 -4.88
CA ASP A 28 4.98 -16.38 -4.46
C ASP A 28 4.84 -14.86 -4.74
N ILE A 29 5.94 -14.11 -4.74
CA ILE A 29 5.96 -12.64 -4.87
C ILE A 29 5.33 -12.18 -6.19
N PRO A 30 5.66 -12.73 -7.38
CA PRO A 30 5.07 -12.28 -8.64
C PRO A 30 3.54 -12.44 -8.71
N GLN A 31 2.97 -13.44 -8.03
CA GLN A 31 1.51 -13.59 -7.96
C GLN A 31 0.87 -12.51 -7.08
N ILE A 32 1.50 -12.18 -5.94
CA ILE A 32 1.07 -11.10 -5.05
C ILE A 32 1.15 -9.76 -5.77
N LEU A 33 2.28 -9.49 -6.43
CA LEU A 33 2.49 -8.25 -7.19
C LEU A 33 1.50 -8.10 -8.33
N ARG A 34 1.07 -9.19 -8.98
CA ARG A 34 0.00 -9.13 -9.99
C ARG A 34 -1.32 -8.60 -9.43
N GLY A 35 -1.71 -9.05 -8.23
CA GLY A 35 -2.92 -8.54 -7.58
C GLY A 35 -2.82 -7.06 -7.24
N LEU A 36 -1.67 -6.64 -6.69
CA LEU A 36 -1.39 -5.23 -6.38
C LEU A 36 -1.33 -4.36 -7.64
N GLN A 37 -0.72 -4.87 -8.72
CA GLN A 37 -0.66 -4.24 -10.03
C GLN A 37 -2.08 -4.02 -10.57
N TYR A 38 -2.94 -5.05 -10.54
CA TYR A 38 -4.34 -4.93 -10.96
C TYR A 38 -5.10 -3.86 -10.17
N ILE A 39 -4.97 -3.84 -8.84
CA ILE A 39 -5.59 -2.81 -7.99
C ILE A 39 -5.12 -1.41 -8.40
N TYR A 40 -3.85 -1.25 -8.76
CA TYR A 40 -3.27 0.04 -9.11
C TYR A 40 -3.60 0.49 -10.54
N THR A 41 -3.66 -0.42 -11.50
CA THR A 41 -3.86 -0.09 -12.93
C THR A 41 -5.32 0.02 -13.30
N GLU A 42 -6.20 -0.74 -12.65
CA GLU A 42 -7.64 -0.69 -12.91
C GLU A 42 -8.29 0.45 -12.13
N GLN A 43 -8.69 1.52 -12.81
CA GLN A 43 -9.13 2.77 -12.17
C GLN A 43 -10.32 2.55 -11.22
N ALA A 44 -11.32 1.79 -11.66
CA ALA A 44 -12.52 1.56 -10.86
C ALA A 44 -12.22 0.78 -9.56
N VAL A 45 -11.24 -0.11 -9.60
CA VAL A 45 -10.78 -0.87 -8.43
C VAL A 45 -9.91 0.02 -7.55
N ARG A 46 -8.95 0.76 -8.13
CA ARG A 46 -8.06 1.67 -7.42
C ARG A 46 -8.84 2.68 -6.60
N GLU A 47 -9.83 3.34 -7.19
CA GLU A 47 -10.63 4.36 -6.52
C GLU A 47 -11.35 3.78 -5.31
N ARG A 48 -12.01 2.63 -5.45
CA ARG A 48 -12.70 1.96 -4.34
C ARG A 48 -11.74 1.58 -3.22
N VAL A 49 -10.58 1.01 -3.54
CA VAL A 49 -9.57 0.66 -2.54
C VAL A 49 -9.04 1.91 -1.85
N PHE A 50 -8.80 3.00 -2.60
CA PHE A 50 -8.26 4.23 -2.04
C PHE A 50 -9.25 4.92 -1.11
N GLU A 51 -10.56 4.86 -1.38
CA GLU A 51 -11.58 5.33 -0.44
C GLU A 51 -11.54 4.53 0.87
N ILE A 52 -11.46 3.19 0.80
CA ILE A 52 -11.32 2.36 2.01
C ILE A 52 -10.05 2.74 2.78
N LEU A 53 -8.92 2.96 2.09
CA LEU A 53 -7.67 3.36 2.73
C LEU A 53 -7.81 4.70 3.45
N LYS A 54 -8.51 5.69 2.89
CA LYS A 54 -8.74 7.00 3.54
C LYS A 54 -9.45 6.86 4.88
N GLU A 55 -10.34 5.88 5.02
CA GLU A 55 -11.09 5.62 6.25
C GLU A 55 -10.26 4.95 7.35
N LEU A 56 -9.11 4.35 7.01
CA LEU A 56 -8.18 3.70 7.94
C LEU A 56 -7.34 4.71 8.74
N LEU A 57 -8.02 5.67 9.35
CA LEU A 57 -7.46 6.58 10.34
C LEU A 57 -7.65 5.99 11.74
N PRO A 58 -6.64 6.13 12.62
CA PRO A 58 -6.79 5.74 14.01
C PRO A 58 -7.84 6.64 14.69
N ASN A 59 -8.47 6.13 15.75
CA ASN A 59 -9.30 6.97 16.60
C ASN A 59 -8.39 7.91 17.40
N ARG A 60 -8.91 9.08 17.77
CA ARG A 60 -8.18 10.01 18.65
C ARG A 60 -7.97 9.34 20.02
N ILE A 61 -6.81 9.60 20.62
CA ILE A 61 -6.51 9.15 22.00
C ILE A 61 -7.34 9.95 23.00
N VAL A 62 -7.59 11.23 22.70
CA VAL A 62 -8.38 12.15 23.53
C VAL A 62 -9.51 12.73 22.68
N GLY A 63 -10.74 12.65 23.18
CA GLY A 63 -11.96 13.08 22.49
C GLY A 63 -12.54 12.03 21.55
N GLU A 64 -13.62 12.39 20.86
CA GLU A 64 -14.35 11.49 19.97
C GLU A 64 -13.90 11.64 18.50
N GLY A 65 -14.05 10.55 17.74
CA GLY A 65 -13.82 10.52 16.30
C GLY A 65 -12.42 10.12 15.83
N LYS A 66 -12.20 10.25 14.52
CA LYS A 66 -10.95 9.88 13.82
C LYS A 66 -9.87 10.97 13.98
N ALA A 67 -8.61 10.55 13.99
CA ALA A 67 -7.48 11.46 13.96
C ALA A 67 -7.52 12.34 12.71
N ASP A 68 -7.10 13.61 12.85
CA ASP A 68 -7.01 14.52 11.71
C ASP A 68 -5.86 14.09 10.78
N PRO A 69 -6.14 13.76 9.50
CA PRO A 69 -5.10 13.34 8.56
C PRO A 69 -4.08 14.44 8.26
N ASN A 70 -4.41 15.72 8.45
CA ASN A 70 -3.51 16.84 8.19
C ASN A 70 -2.61 17.18 9.37
N ASN A 71 -2.82 16.56 10.52
CA ASN A 71 -2.04 16.80 11.74
C ASN A 71 -1.01 15.67 11.98
N GLY A 72 0.05 15.97 12.74
CA GLY A 72 1.10 15.02 13.12
C GLY A 72 2.22 14.82 12.10
N ARG A 73 3.15 13.89 12.41
CA ARG A 73 4.36 13.66 11.61
C ARG A 73 4.03 13.09 10.22
N PRO A 74 4.80 13.44 9.17
CA PRO A 74 4.72 12.73 7.90
C PRO A 74 5.19 11.29 8.11
N GLY A 75 4.44 10.35 7.56
CA GLY A 75 4.75 8.93 7.63
C GLY A 75 4.59 8.27 6.27
N MET A 76 4.72 6.96 6.27
CA MET A 76 4.49 6.12 5.10
C MET A 76 3.05 6.30 4.57
N THR A 77 2.90 6.30 3.23
CA THR A 77 1.59 6.40 2.58
C THR A 77 0.73 5.17 2.91
N GLN A 78 -0.59 5.31 2.90
CA GLN A 78 -1.49 4.17 3.19
C GLN A 78 -1.37 3.06 2.14
N TRP A 79 -1.10 3.42 0.88
CA TRP A 79 -0.79 2.46 -0.19
C TRP A 79 0.44 1.62 0.15
N THR A 80 1.54 2.25 0.56
CA THR A 80 2.75 1.51 0.93
C THR A 80 2.51 0.60 2.14
N ILE A 81 1.70 1.04 3.11
CA ILE A 81 1.31 0.20 4.26
C ILE A 81 0.49 -1.01 3.80
N LEU A 82 -0.45 -0.82 2.88
CA LEU A 82 -1.22 -1.92 2.29
C LEU A 82 -0.28 -2.92 1.60
N VAL A 83 0.65 -2.45 0.76
CA VAL A 83 1.63 -3.31 0.06
C VAL A 83 2.43 -4.17 1.05
N PHE A 84 2.98 -3.56 2.10
CA PHE A 84 3.72 -4.30 3.13
C PHE A 84 2.82 -5.26 3.91
N GLY A 85 1.59 -4.84 4.25
CA GLY A 85 0.62 -5.70 4.92
C GLY A 85 0.26 -6.94 4.08
N VAL A 86 0.03 -6.76 2.78
CA VAL A 86 -0.26 -7.86 1.84
C VAL A 86 0.95 -8.79 1.73
N LEU A 87 2.15 -8.26 1.52
CA LEU A 87 3.37 -9.08 1.42
C LEU A 87 3.60 -9.90 2.68
N ARG A 88 3.52 -9.25 3.86
CA ARG A 88 3.66 -9.92 5.15
C ARG A 88 2.68 -11.08 5.30
N LEU A 89 1.39 -10.82 5.03
CA LEU A 89 0.32 -11.79 5.22
C LEU A 89 0.41 -12.93 4.19
N ALA A 90 0.62 -12.62 2.92
CA ALA A 90 0.62 -13.60 1.85
C ALA A 90 1.87 -14.51 1.88
N LEU A 91 3.02 -13.97 2.26
CA LEU A 91 4.25 -14.75 2.44
C LEU A 91 4.35 -15.42 3.82
N ASN A 92 3.41 -15.11 4.73
CA ASN A 92 3.41 -15.57 6.12
C ASN A 92 4.76 -15.33 6.83
N ILE A 93 5.27 -14.11 6.70
CA ILE A 93 6.55 -13.69 7.28
C ILE A 93 6.35 -12.72 8.45
N ASP A 94 7.35 -12.63 9.32
CA ASP A 94 7.41 -11.60 10.35
C ASP A 94 7.89 -10.26 9.78
N TYR A 95 7.99 -9.26 10.66
CA TYR A 95 8.44 -7.93 10.27
C TYR A 95 9.93 -7.89 9.93
N ASP A 96 10.75 -8.65 10.66
CA ASP A 96 12.20 -8.63 10.48
C ASP A 96 12.55 -9.15 9.07
N ARG A 97 11.94 -10.25 8.64
CA ARG A 97 12.10 -10.78 7.27
C ARG A 97 11.52 -9.88 6.17
N LEU A 98 10.56 -9.00 6.50
CA LEU A 98 10.03 -8.02 5.54
C LEU A 98 10.96 -6.80 5.42
N GLN A 99 11.71 -6.49 6.48
CA GLN A 99 12.61 -5.35 6.55
C GLN A 99 14.00 -5.65 5.95
N GLU A 100 14.50 -6.87 6.11
CA GLU A 100 15.75 -7.35 5.50
C GLU A 100 15.72 -7.30 3.96
#